data_AF-B4DBL9-F1
#
_entry.id   AF-B4DBL9-F1
#
_cell.length_a   1.000
_cell.length_b   1.000
_cell.length_c   1.000
_cell.angle_alpha   90.00
_cell.angle_beta   90.00
_cell.angle_gamma   90.00
#
_symmetry.space_group_name_H-M   'P 1'
#
loop_
_entity.id
_entity.type
_entity.pdbx_description
1 polymer ?
#
loop_
_entity_poly.entity_id
_entity_poly.type
_entity_poly.pdbx_seq_one_letter_code
_entity_poly.pdbx_strand_id
1 'polypeptide(L)' 'MNVVIRPYQAGDLEALLHITIESFDGVSFDQIVESKFGILNGHDWRWRKARQIGLEIGRQIHFAIPLSRPTS' A
#
# COMPACT_ATOMS: atom_id res chain seq x y z
N MET A 1 30.32 -4.33 -9.69
CA MET A 1 29.02 -3.68 -9.46
C MET A 1 29.24 -2.55 -8.48
N ASN A 2 28.99 -1.30 -8.86
CA ASN A 2 29.06 -0.18 -7.91
C ASN A 2 27.63 0.16 -7.48
N VAL A 3 27.34 0.09 -6.18
CA VAL A 3 26.03 0.43 -5.62
C VAL A 3 26.16 1.80 -4.98
N VAL A 4 25.36 2.76 -5.46
CA VAL A 4 25.33 4.12 -4.91
C VAL A 4 24.03 4.30 -4.14
N ILE A 5 24.14 4.57 -2.84
CA ILE A 5 23.02 4.92 -1.97
C ILE A 5 22.97 6.44 -1.86
N ARG A 6 21.78 7.05 -2.05
CA ARG A 6 21.59 8.51 -1.96
C ARG A 6 20.56 8.88 -0.89
N PRO A 7 20.58 10.13 -0.37
CA PRO A 7 19.52 10.64 0.48
C PRO A 7 18.15 10.64 -0.21
N TYR A 8 17.12 10.62 0.63
CA TYR A 8 15.73 10.76 0.21
C TYR A 8 15.48 12.11 -0.48
N GLN A 9 14.62 12.08 -1.50
CA GLN A 9 14.08 13.23 -2.21
C GLN A 9 12.55 13.15 -2.19
N ALA A 10 11.86 14.30 -2.16
CA ALA A 10 10.40 14.33 -2.03
C ALA A 10 9.65 13.52 -3.10
N GLY A 11 10.21 13.41 -4.31
CA GLY A 11 9.66 12.59 -5.40
C GLY A 11 9.76 11.08 -5.19
N ASP A 12 10.57 10.62 -4.24
CA ASP A 12 10.69 9.19 -3.92
C ASP A 12 9.48 8.65 -3.17
N LEU A 13 8.70 9.54 -2.55
CA LEU A 13 7.63 9.16 -1.64
C LEU A 13 6.66 8.18 -2.28
N GLU A 14 6.23 8.44 -3.52
CA GLU A 14 5.27 7.59 -4.22
C GLU A 14 5.84 6.18 -4.46
N ALA A 15 7.09 6.10 -4.92
CA ALA A 15 7.76 4.83 -5.15
C ALA A 15 7.99 4.05 -3.85
N LEU A 16 8.43 4.74 -2.79
CA LEU A 16 8.60 4.15 -1.46
C LEU A 16 7.29 3.61 -0.93
N LEU A 17 6.19 4.38 -1.02
CA LEU A 17 4.87 3.94 -0.60
C LEU A 17 4.40 2.70 -1.36
N HIS A 18 4.57 2.69 -2.69
CA HIS A 18 4.21 1.53 -3.51
C HIS A 18 5.00 0.28 -3.09
N ILE A 19 6.32 0.37 -2.98
CA ILE A 19 7.18 -0.76 -2.56
C ILE A 19 6.80 -1.22 -1.15
N THR A 20 6.58 -0.29 -0.22
CA THR A 20 6.18 -0.61 1.15
C THR A 20 4.83 -1.34 1.18
N ILE A 21 3.81 -0.87 0.47
CA ILE A 21 2.48 -1.52 0.44
C ILE A 21 2.58 -2.92 -0.16
N GLU A 22 3.26 -3.09 -1.29
CA GLU A 22 3.41 -4.40 -1.93
C GLU A 22 4.26 -5.36 -1.09
N SER A 23 5.17 -4.85 -0.26
CA SER A 23 5.92 -5.69 0.69
C SER A 23 5.05 -6.33 1.77
N PHE A 24 3.81 -5.85 1.96
CA PHE A 24 2.83 -6.46 2.86
C PHE A 24 1.92 -7.49 2.16
N ASP A 25 2.06 -7.71 0.85
CA ASP A 25 1.29 -8.75 0.16
C ASP A 25 1.62 -10.14 0.72
N GLY A 26 0.58 -10.92 0.98
CA GLY A 26 0.67 -12.26 1.57
C GLY A 26 0.86 -12.28 3.10
N VAL A 27 1.16 -11.14 3.74
CA VAL A 27 1.39 -11.05 5.21
C VAL A 27 0.47 -10.04 5.91
N SER A 28 -0.25 -9.22 5.16
CA SER A 28 -1.15 -8.21 5.72
C SER A 28 -2.34 -8.84 6.44
N PHE A 29 -2.53 -8.49 7.71
CA PHE A 29 -3.74 -8.90 8.44
C PHE A 29 -5.02 -8.43 7.75
N ASP A 30 -5.05 -7.21 7.20
CA ASP A 30 -6.18 -6.70 6.43
C ASP A 30 -6.51 -7.58 5.22
N GLN A 31 -5.49 -8.13 4.55
CA GLN A 31 -5.64 -9.04 3.43
C GLN A 31 -6.15 -10.41 3.89
N ILE A 32 -5.65 -10.91 5.01
CA ILE A 32 -6.13 -12.17 5.60
C ILE A 32 -7.61 -12.04 5.98
N VAL A 33 -8.00 -10.94 6.62
CA VAL A 33 -9.40 -10.63 6.93
C VAL A 33 -10.21 -10.52 5.65
N GLU A 34 -9.75 -9.78 4.64
CA GLU A 34 -10.45 -9.63 3.36
C GLU A 34 -10.63 -10.97 2.63
N SER A 35 -9.64 -11.86 2.66
CA SER A 35 -9.75 -13.20 2.07
C SER A 35 -10.82 -14.07 2.73
N LYS A 36 -11.12 -13.82 4.02
CA LYS A 36 -12.08 -14.60 4.82
C LYS A 36 -13.48 -13.99 4.79
N PHE A 37 -13.59 -12.68 4.71
CA PHE A 37 -14.85 -11.94 4.90
C PHE A 37 -15.25 -11.08 3.70
N GLY A 38 -14.43 -11.02 2.64
CA GLY A 38 -14.63 -10.15 1.49
C GLY A 38 -14.16 -8.72 1.73
N ILE A 39 -14.39 -7.86 0.72
CA ILE A 39 -14.04 -6.43 0.77
C ILE A 39 -14.82 -5.75 1.89
N LEU A 40 -14.11 -5.05 2.77
CA LEU A 40 -14.71 -4.31 3.88
C LEU A 40 -14.93 -2.85 3.50
N ASN A 41 -16.15 -2.34 3.71
CA ASN A 41 -16.52 -0.94 3.45
C ASN A 41 -16.14 -0.42 2.06
N GLY A 42 -16.12 -1.28 1.04
CA GLY A 42 -15.77 -0.90 -0.33
C GLY A 42 -14.28 -0.57 -0.57
N HIS A 43 -13.41 -0.85 0.41
CA HIS A 43 -11.98 -0.59 0.32
C HIS A 43 -11.17 -1.88 0.47
N ASP A 44 -10.21 -2.08 -0.42
CA ASP A 44 -9.28 -3.20 -0.34
C ASP A 44 -8.28 -3.01 0.81
N TRP A 45 -7.54 -4.07 1.11
CA TRP A 45 -6.51 -4.07 2.13
C TRP A 45 -5.37 -3.08 1.82
N ARG A 46 -5.09 -2.81 0.53
CA ARG A 46 -4.03 -1.88 0.10
C ARG A 46 -4.39 -0.45 0.46
N TRP A 47 -5.63 -0.04 0.21
CA TRP A 47 -6.15 1.27 0.61
C TRP A 47 -6.05 1.47 2.13
N ARG A 48 -6.43 0.44 2.90
CA ARG A 48 -6.35 0.48 4.37
C ARG A 48 -4.91 0.60 4.85
N LYS A 49 -3.99 -0.18 4.25
CA LYS A 49 -2.55 -0.12 4.55
C LYS A 49 -1.94 1.25 4.19
N ALA A 50 -2.27 1.80 3.03
CA ALA A 50 -1.80 3.11 2.59
C ALA A 50 -2.26 4.23 3.53
N ARG A 51 -3.52 4.17 3.99
CA ARG A 51 -4.06 5.12 4.97
C ARG A 51 -3.33 5.03 6.31
N GLN A 52 -3.03 3.82 6.80
CA GLN A 52 -2.25 3.64 8.02
C GLN A 52 -0.85 4.25 7.89
N ILE A 53 -0.14 3.95 6.79
CA ILE A 53 1.19 4.53 6.54
C ILE A 53 1.12 6.06 6.49
N GLY A 54 0.09 6.61 5.86
CA GLY A 54 -0.14 8.06 5.82
C GLY A 54 -0.24 8.67 7.22
N LEU A 55 -0.95 8.03 8.15
CA LEU A 55 -1.02 8.46 9.54
C LEU A 55 0.35 8.43 10.23
N GLU A 56 1.15 7.40 9.98
CA GLU A 56 2.50 7.24 10.58
C GLU A 56 3.46 8.35 10.14
N ILE A 57 3.37 8.81 8.88
CA ILE A 57 4.24 9.87 8.35
C ILE A 57 3.60 11.26 8.37
N GLY A 58 2.42 11.40 8.98
CA GLY A 58 1.69 12.68 9.05
C GLY A 58 1.25 13.25 7.70
N ARG A 59 0.99 12.38 6.69
CA ARG A 59 0.51 12.78 5.37
C ARG A 59 -0.80 12.10 5.03
N GLN A 60 -1.73 12.87 4.48
CA GLN A 60 -2.88 12.26 3.82
C GLN A 60 -2.43 11.63 2.51
N ILE A 61 -2.50 10.30 2.43
CA ILE A 61 -2.17 9.55 1.22
C ILE A 61 -3.47 9.29 0.48
N HIS A 62 -3.59 9.87 -0.72
CA HIS A 62 -4.61 9.47 -1.69
C HIS A 62 -4.02 8.37 -2.56
N PHE A 63 -4.18 7.12 -2.12
CA PHE A 63 -3.78 5.98 -2.92
C PHE A 63 -4.91 5.68 -3.91
N ALA A 64 -4.75 6.16 -5.15
CA ALA A 64 -5.69 5.88 -6.23
C ALA A 64 -5.36 4.50 -6.81
N ILE A 65 -6.04 3.45 -6.35
CA ILE A 65 -6.02 2.16 -7.06
C ILE A 65 -7.30 2.06 -7.91
N PRO A 66 -7.19 1.78 -9.23
CA PRO A 66 -8.34 1.32 -9.99
C PRO A 66 -8.72 -0.08 -9.48
N LEU A 67 -9.98 -0.23 -9.04
CA LEU A 67 -10.60 -1.48 -8.62
C LEU A 67 -10.34 -2.60 -9.65
N SER A 68 -9.22 -3.29 -9.53
CA SER A 68 -8.84 -4.33 -10.46
C SER A 68 -9.28 -5.65 -9.87
N ARG A 69 -10.58 -5.98 -10.00
CA ARG A 69 -11.05 -7.34 -10.33
C ARG A 69 -12.40 -7.27 -11.06
N PRO A 70 -12.53 -8.03 -12.16
CA PRO A 70 -13.41 -9.17 -12.04
C PRO A 70 -12.68 -10.47 -12.29
N THR A 71 -13.08 -11.44 -11.48
CA THR A 71 -12.79 -12.87 -11.54
C THR A 71 -13.05 -13.47 -12.93
N SER A 72 -12.18 -14.39 -13.36
CA SER A 72 -12.59 -15.63 -14.02
C SER A 72 -11.90 -16.78 -13.31
#